data_AF-A0A0Q7G599-F1
#
_entry.id   AF-A0A0Q7G599-F1
#
_cell.length_a   1.000
_cell.length_b   1.000
_cell.length_c   1.000
_cell.angle_alpha   90.00
_cell.angle_beta   90.00
_cell.angle_gamma   90.00
#
_symmetry.space_group_name_H-M   'P 1'
#
loop_
_entity.id
_entity.type
_entity.pdbx_description
1 polymer ?
#
loop_
_entity_poly.entity_id
_entity_poly.type
_entity_poly.pdbx_seq_one_letter_code
_entity_poly.pdbx_strand_id
1 'polypeptide(L)'
;MSRNLFIFINILLSLLLIYGCNNDIETPKLDCTQPDLTVNKTVEKVHDFAGTVAKQYVYDDIIEAYVVSSDEDGNFFKTISFQTLAKERISAIGFSVPVDASNTYIDYRVGNKVFVKLKNQFTDLFYGGLRIGSLNVSNAGDPTIGRISQNDYKNVLNASCTIVDKKLLVKKISIEEALDDNKLNTLIELTDVEFTEAALGRHYFEETNNVGGSTNWNLRDKTGNQIIFRTSSFASFSDQLVPEGSGTVRGILTKFGSDYQMVIRSKEDVVMNRKRNVPFFAEDFQMVKNNVNFTLPGWSNIVEKASKLWKSMVYGGNGYAEFNTTSTTAAENIAWLVSPKINMTSYKNAVLSFRSAQHDLKMDSPLNALEVYVSTNFDGSNVTKANWKKLEAKFPSLSTPPRAFISSGAIDLSAYSGNIHIVFKYIGSGKDKTLNGAFMVDDIKIFGEK
;
A
#
# COMPACT_ATOMS: atom_id res chain seq x y z
N MET A 1 -44.39 71.58 -34.04
CA MET A 1 -44.53 70.33 -33.28
C MET A 1 -44.46 69.07 -34.16
N SER A 2 -43.88 69.13 -35.38
CA SER A 2 -43.90 68.00 -36.34
C SER A 2 -42.52 67.37 -36.61
N ARG A 3 -41.42 68.00 -36.17
CA ARG A 3 -40.06 67.54 -36.47
C ARG A 3 -39.48 66.57 -35.43
N ASN A 4 -39.93 66.67 -34.18
CA ASN A 4 -39.53 65.74 -33.11
C ASN A 4 -40.31 64.42 -33.14
N LEU A 5 -41.49 64.39 -33.75
CA LEU A 5 -42.30 63.18 -33.89
C LEU A 5 -41.73 62.23 -34.95
N PHE A 6 -41.19 62.77 -36.04
CA PHE A 6 -40.55 61.99 -37.10
C PHE A 6 -39.21 61.37 -36.67
N ILE A 7 -38.45 62.04 -35.79
CA ILE A 7 -37.20 61.51 -35.24
C ILE A 7 -37.49 60.39 -34.24
N PHE A 8 -38.52 60.52 -33.40
CA PHE A 8 -38.93 59.46 -32.48
C PHE A 8 -39.46 58.21 -33.22
N ILE A 9 -40.20 58.38 -34.31
CA ILE A 9 -40.71 57.24 -35.11
C ILE A 9 -39.58 56.51 -35.85
N ASN A 10 -38.56 57.22 -36.34
CA ASN A 10 -37.40 56.57 -37.00
C ASN A 10 -36.48 55.86 -36.00
N ILE A 11 -36.30 56.40 -34.78
CA ILE A 11 -35.53 55.72 -33.72
C ILE A 11 -36.26 54.47 -33.22
N LEU A 12 -37.59 54.51 -33.12
CA LEU A 12 -38.40 53.36 -32.71
C LEU A 12 -38.45 52.25 -33.78
N LEU A 13 -38.37 52.60 -35.07
CA LEU A 13 -38.32 51.64 -36.18
C LEU A 13 -36.93 50.99 -36.34
N SER A 14 -35.85 51.69 -35.96
CA SER A 14 -34.49 51.12 -35.93
C SER A 14 -34.22 50.20 -34.72
N LEU A 15 -35.01 50.30 -33.64
CA LEU A 15 -34.92 49.37 -32.50
C LEU A 15 -35.67 48.05 -32.70
N LEU A 16 -36.51 47.93 -33.74
CA LEU A 16 -37.26 46.71 -34.06
C LEU A 16 -36.51 45.72 -34.95
N LEU A 17 -35.31 46.06 -35.43
CA LEU A 17 -34.51 45.20 -36.32
C LEU A 17 -33.44 44.34 -35.60
N ILE A 18 -33.41 44.35 -34.26
CA ILE A 18 -32.46 43.54 -33.46
C ILE A 18 -33.08 42.30 -32.80
N TYR A 19 -34.36 41.99 -33.06
CA TYR A 19 -35.05 40.82 -32.52
C TYR A 19 -35.07 39.61 -33.47
N GLY A 20 -34.03 39.47 -34.31
CA GLY A 20 -33.96 38.46 -35.37
C GLY A 20 -32.78 37.51 -35.26
N CYS A 21 -32.50 36.94 -34.08
CA CYS A 21 -31.62 35.78 -33.95
C CYS A 21 -31.99 34.98 -32.69
N ASN A 22 -33.16 34.34 -32.71
CA ASN A 22 -33.44 33.22 -31.81
C ASN A 22 -33.62 31.96 -32.67
N ASN A 23 -32.54 31.55 -33.33
CA ASN A 23 -32.37 30.13 -33.55
C ASN A 23 -31.81 29.63 -32.23
N ASP A 24 -32.68 29.13 -31.36
CA ASP A 24 -32.28 28.17 -30.35
C ASP A 24 -31.55 27.07 -31.12
N ILE A 25 -30.22 27.15 -31.17
CA ILE A 25 -29.38 26.06 -31.63
C ILE A 25 -29.70 24.99 -30.62
N GLU A 26 -30.56 24.04 -30.99
CA GLU A 26 -30.79 22.85 -30.18
C GLU A 26 -29.41 22.30 -29.86
N THR A 27 -29.00 22.43 -28.60
CA THR A 27 -27.77 21.83 -28.10
C THR A 27 -27.85 20.37 -28.50
N PRO A 28 -26.90 19.86 -29.31
CA PRO A 28 -26.96 18.48 -29.77
C PRO A 28 -27.19 17.60 -28.55
N LYS A 29 -28.29 16.85 -28.54
CA LYS A 29 -28.46 15.81 -27.54
C LYS A 29 -27.29 14.86 -27.73
N LEU A 30 -26.41 14.81 -26.73
CA LEU A 30 -25.36 13.79 -26.66
C LEU A 30 -26.07 12.46 -26.42
N ASP A 31 -26.59 11.87 -27.49
CA ASP A 31 -27.11 10.52 -27.45
C ASP A 31 -25.92 9.59 -27.20
N CYS A 32 -25.94 9.00 -26.02
CA CYS A 32 -24.89 8.08 -25.65
C CYS A 32 -25.07 6.77 -26.43
N THR A 33 -24.13 6.50 -27.34
CA THR A 33 -24.09 5.26 -28.12
C THR A 33 -23.36 4.19 -27.32
N GLN A 34 -24.08 3.46 -26.45
CA GLN A 34 -23.48 2.28 -25.81
C GLN A 34 -23.41 1.10 -26.78
N PRO A 35 -22.38 0.25 -26.65
CA PRO A 35 -22.28 -0.99 -27.40
C PRO A 35 -23.32 -2.00 -26.91
N ASP A 36 -23.94 -2.73 -27.83
CA ASP A 36 -24.84 -3.85 -27.52
C ASP A 36 -24.01 -5.13 -27.29
N LEU A 37 -23.53 -5.29 -26.06
CA LEU A 37 -22.68 -6.42 -25.64
C LEU A 37 -23.32 -7.16 -24.47
N THR A 38 -23.38 -8.49 -24.57
CA THR A 38 -23.89 -9.35 -23.50
C THR A 38 -22.74 -9.91 -22.67
N VAL A 39 -22.75 -9.66 -21.37
CA VAL A 39 -21.81 -10.25 -20.42
C VAL A 39 -22.13 -11.73 -20.24
N ASN A 40 -21.15 -12.59 -20.48
CA ASN A 40 -21.29 -14.06 -20.39
C ASN A 40 -20.21 -14.70 -19.48
N LYS A 41 -19.33 -13.89 -18.87
CA LYS A 41 -18.33 -14.34 -17.90
C LYS A 41 -18.22 -13.40 -16.71
N THR A 42 -17.78 -13.94 -15.58
CA THR A 42 -17.41 -13.17 -14.39
C THR A 42 -15.91 -12.94 -14.34
N VAL A 43 -15.48 -11.83 -13.72
CA VAL A 43 -14.06 -11.54 -13.48
C VAL A 43 -13.39 -12.64 -12.66
N GLU A 44 -14.10 -13.20 -11.67
CA GLU A 44 -13.63 -14.36 -10.87
C GLU A 44 -13.22 -15.54 -11.75
N LYS A 45 -14.02 -15.89 -12.76
CA LYS A 45 -13.69 -17.01 -13.65
C LYS A 45 -12.51 -16.72 -14.59
N VAL A 46 -12.26 -15.46 -14.91
CA VAL A 46 -11.06 -15.05 -15.65
C VAL A 46 -9.83 -15.12 -14.74
N HIS A 47 -9.97 -14.71 -13.48
CA HIS A 47 -8.95 -14.84 -12.46
C HIS A 47 -8.57 -16.31 -12.21
N ASP A 48 -9.55 -17.18 -11.99
CA ASP A 48 -9.36 -18.64 -11.82
C ASP A 48 -8.66 -19.29 -13.03
N PHE A 49 -8.84 -18.73 -14.23
CA PHE A 49 -8.21 -19.22 -15.46
C PHE A 49 -6.75 -18.77 -15.61
N ALA A 50 -6.40 -17.62 -15.03
CA ALA A 50 -5.07 -17.04 -15.12
C ALA A 50 -4.07 -17.78 -14.22
N GLY A 51 -2.81 -17.82 -14.66
CA GLY A 51 -1.69 -18.32 -13.86
C GLY A 51 -0.55 -17.30 -13.85
N THR A 52 0.58 -17.65 -13.25
CA THR A 52 1.77 -16.77 -13.20
C THR A 52 2.48 -16.61 -14.54
N VAL A 53 2.10 -17.40 -15.56
CA VAL A 53 2.63 -17.33 -16.92
C VAL A 53 1.53 -16.82 -17.85
N ALA A 54 1.90 -15.89 -18.75
CA ALA A 54 0.98 -15.33 -19.72
C ALA A 54 0.30 -16.43 -20.56
N LYS A 55 -1.04 -16.39 -20.60
CA LYS A 55 -1.87 -17.37 -21.28
C LYS A 55 -2.89 -16.67 -22.16
N GLN A 56 -3.03 -17.12 -23.40
CA GLN A 56 -4.05 -16.59 -24.30
C GLN A 56 -5.45 -17.02 -23.83
N TYR A 57 -6.39 -16.08 -23.86
CA TYR A 57 -7.80 -16.31 -23.66
C TYR A 57 -8.49 -16.52 -25.02
N VAL A 58 -8.93 -17.75 -25.28
CA VAL A 58 -9.41 -18.17 -26.62
C VAL A 58 -10.93 -18.12 -26.78
N TYR A 59 -11.66 -18.01 -25.68
CA TYR A 59 -13.12 -17.97 -25.68
C TYR A 59 -13.65 -16.58 -26.01
N ASP A 60 -14.81 -16.52 -26.66
CA ASP A 60 -15.51 -15.27 -27.02
C ASP A 60 -16.32 -14.73 -25.84
N ASP A 61 -15.64 -14.58 -24.71
CA ASP A 61 -16.23 -14.13 -23.47
C ASP A 61 -16.07 -12.62 -23.29
N ILE A 62 -17.07 -12.03 -22.65
CA ILE A 62 -17.16 -10.62 -22.30
C ILE A 62 -17.43 -10.53 -20.81
N ILE A 63 -16.59 -9.77 -20.11
CA ILE A 63 -16.79 -9.36 -18.72
C ILE A 63 -17.22 -7.89 -18.66
N GLU A 64 -17.83 -7.50 -17.54
CA GLU A 64 -18.02 -6.09 -17.19
C GLU A 64 -17.26 -5.74 -15.91
N ALA A 65 -16.76 -4.51 -15.85
CA ALA A 65 -16.13 -3.94 -14.67
C ALA A 65 -16.21 -2.41 -14.70
N TYR A 66 -15.80 -1.77 -13.62
CA TYR A 66 -15.86 -0.33 -13.44
C TYR A 66 -14.45 0.25 -13.31
N VAL A 67 -14.20 1.34 -14.02
CA VAL A 67 -12.92 2.04 -13.98
C VAL A 67 -12.69 2.62 -12.59
N VAL A 68 -11.52 2.37 -12.00
CA VAL A 68 -11.13 2.91 -10.69
C VAL A 68 -9.88 3.76 -10.68
N SER A 69 -9.02 3.69 -11.70
CA SER A 69 -7.89 4.59 -11.88
C SER A 69 -8.22 5.79 -12.78
N SER A 70 -7.31 6.76 -12.85
CA SER A 70 -7.36 7.86 -13.82
C SER A 70 -5.93 8.29 -14.16
N ASP A 71 -5.62 8.49 -15.44
CA ASP A 71 -4.33 9.06 -15.89
C ASP A 71 -4.35 10.60 -15.99
N GLU A 72 -5.46 11.24 -15.61
CA GLU A 72 -5.67 12.70 -15.67
C GLU A 72 -4.57 13.49 -14.94
N ASP A 73 -4.21 13.04 -13.75
CA ASP A 73 -3.24 13.70 -12.88
C ASP A 73 -1.82 13.11 -13.00
N GLY A 74 -1.60 12.23 -13.99
CA GLY A 74 -0.27 11.72 -14.34
C GLY A 74 0.32 10.65 -13.41
N ASN A 75 -0.35 10.27 -12.31
CA ASN A 75 0.15 9.24 -11.41
C ASN A 75 -0.03 7.81 -11.95
N PHE A 76 -0.97 7.60 -12.89
CA PHE A 76 -1.15 6.34 -13.62
C PHE A 76 -0.62 6.48 -15.05
N PHE A 77 0.18 5.52 -15.51
CA PHE A 77 0.78 5.54 -16.84
C PHE A 77 0.49 4.27 -17.61
N LYS A 78 -0.17 4.41 -18.77
CA LYS A 78 -0.36 3.34 -19.77
C LYS A 78 -1.03 2.08 -19.20
N THR A 79 -1.92 2.26 -18.23
CA THR A 79 -2.69 1.20 -17.59
C THR A 79 -4.00 1.76 -17.06
N ILE A 80 -5.06 0.96 -17.12
CA ILE A 80 -6.35 1.26 -16.49
C ILE A 80 -6.66 0.13 -15.51
N SER A 81 -6.93 0.49 -14.25
CA SER A 81 -7.40 -0.44 -13.22
C SER A 81 -8.92 -0.48 -13.20
N PHE A 82 -9.44 -1.69 -13.12
CA PHE A 82 -10.86 -2.00 -13.09
C PHE A 82 -11.19 -2.85 -11.87
N GLN A 83 -12.43 -2.76 -11.38
CA GLN A 83 -12.95 -3.71 -10.42
C GLN A 83 -14.43 -4.03 -10.66
N THR A 84 -14.89 -5.15 -10.11
CA THR A 84 -16.33 -5.42 -9.98
C THR A 84 -16.96 -4.60 -8.85
N LEU A 85 -18.30 -4.51 -8.83
CA LEU A 85 -19.01 -4.01 -7.64
C LEU A 85 -18.96 -5.09 -6.56
N ALA A 86 -18.65 -4.68 -5.33
CA ALA A 86 -18.84 -5.54 -4.17
C ALA A 86 -20.34 -5.85 -4.00
N LYS A 87 -20.67 -7.08 -3.62
CA LYS A 87 -22.02 -7.52 -3.27
C LYS A 87 -22.02 -8.02 -1.83
N GLU A 88 -23.20 -8.27 -1.27
CA GLU A 88 -23.28 -8.86 0.07
C GLU A 88 -22.44 -10.16 0.12
N ARG A 89 -21.41 -10.17 0.98
CA ARG A 89 -20.43 -11.27 1.16
C ARG A 89 -19.46 -11.54 0.01
N ILE A 90 -19.51 -10.78 -1.09
CA ILE A 90 -18.57 -10.92 -2.22
C ILE A 90 -17.76 -9.63 -2.34
N SER A 91 -16.46 -9.72 -2.05
CA SER A 91 -15.55 -8.59 -2.24
C SER A 91 -15.40 -8.24 -3.73
N ALA A 92 -15.13 -6.97 -4.01
CA ALA A 92 -14.76 -6.55 -5.36
C ALA A 92 -13.49 -7.29 -5.80
N ILE A 93 -13.45 -7.68 -7.07
CA ILE A 93 -12.29 -8.32 -7.71
C ILE A 93 -11.70 -7.32 -8.68
N GLY A 94 -10.42 -7.00 -8.52
CA GLY A 94 -9.71 -6.04 -9.33
C GLY A 94 -8.85 -6.68 -10.41
N PHE A 95 -8.63 -5.98 -11.51
CA PHE A 95 -7.64 -6.31 -12.53
C PHE A 95 -7.12 -5.04 -13.21
N SER A 96 -5.99 -5.13 -13.90
CA SER A 96 -5.47 -4.04 -14.72
C SER A 96 -5.38 -4.41 -16.20
N VAL A 97 -5.53 -3.39 -17.04
CA VAL A 97 -5.38 -3.49 -18.48
C VAL A 97 -4.33 -2.48 -18.94
N PRO A 98 -3.10 -2.93 -19.23
CA PRO A 98 -2.09 -2.09 -19.86
C PRO A 98 -2.56 -1.67 -21.26
N VAL A 99 -2.47 -0.38 -21.58
CA VAL A 99 -2.89 0.19 -22.86
C VAL A 99 -1.86 1.19 -23.37
N ASP A 100 -1.59 1.20 -24.66
CA ASP A 100 -0.71 2.19 -25.29
C ASP A 100 -1.47 3.45 -25.69
N ALA A 101 -2.21 4.00 -24.75
CA ALA A 101 -3.00 5.22 -24.91
C ALA A 101 -2.68 6.20 -23.78
N SER A 102 -3.03 7.47 -24.00
CA SER A 102 -2.89 8.55 -23.03
C SER A 102 -4.18 9.36 -23.04
N ASN A 103 -4.44 10.11 -21.97
CA ASN A 103 -5.70 10.80 -21.74
C ASN A 103 -6.89 9.83 -21.72
N THR A 104 -6.66 8.62 -21.19
CA THR A 104 -7.69 7.58 -21.12
C THR A 104 -8.86 8.01 -20.24
N TYR A 105 -8.64 8.91 -19.27
CA TYR A 105 -9.69 9.50 -18.43
C TYR A 105 -10.83 10.18 -19.21
N ILE A 106 -10.60 10.59 -20.47
CA ILE A 106 -11.64 11.19 -21.33
C ILE A 106 -12.73 10.17 -21.66
N ASP A 107 -12.30 8.99 -22.11
CA ASP A 107 -13.16 7.88 -22.54
C ASP A 107 -13.51 6.92 -21.39
N TYR A 108 -12.64 6.79 -20.40
CA TYR A 108 -12.71 5.85 -19.28
C TYR A 108 -12.68 6.61 -17.96
N ARG A 109 -13.81 7.24 -17.63
CA ARG A 109 -13.95 8.01 -16.38
C ARG A 109 -14.09 7.07 -15.19
N VAL A 110 -13.58 7.48 -14.03
CA VAL A 110 -13.80 6.75 -12.77
C VAL A 110 -15.30 6.50 -12.55
N GLY A 111 -15.67 5.25 -12.31
CA GLY A 111 -17.06 4.82 -12.15
C GLY A 111 -17.74 4.39 -13.45
N ASN A 112 -17.12 4.58 -14.61
CA ASN A 112 -17.69 4.12 -15.87
C ASN A 112 -17.63 2.60 -15.97
N LYS A 113 -18.75 1.98 -16.31
CA LYS A 113 -18.81 0.56 -16.65
C LYS A 113 -18.22 0.36 -18.05
N VAL A 114 -17.34 -0.62 -18.16
CA VAL A 114 -16.67 -1.02 -19.41
C VAL A 114 -16.87 -2.51 -19.63
N PHE A 115 -17.25 -2.87 -20.86
CA PHE A 115 -17.24 -4.25 -21.33
C PHE A 115 -15.85 -4.57 -21.88
N VAL A 116 -15.25 -5.67 -21.42
CA VAL A 116 -13.93 -6.12 -21.85
C VAL A 116 -14.10 -7.40 -22.66
N LYS A 117 -13.76 -7.36 -23.94
CA LYS A 117 -13.73 -8.54 -24.82
C LYS A 117 -12.45 -9.32 -24.58
N LEU A 118 -12.56 -10.60 -24.22
CA LEU A 118 -11.40 -11.40 -23.79
C LEU A 118 -10.73 -12.17 -24.92
N LYS A 119 -11.45 -12.48 -25.99
CA LYS A 119 -10.92 -13.26 -27.10
C LYS A 119 -9.64 -12.65 -27.67
N ASN A 120 -8.61 -13.48 -27.78
CA ASN A 120 -7.26 -13.14 -28.24
C ASN A 120 -6.48 -12.18 -27.33
N GLN A 121 -7.00 -11.79 -26.17
CA GLN A 121 -6.20 -11.16 -25.13
C GLN A 121 -5.43 -12.24 -24.36
N PHE A 122 -4.41 -11.81 -23.64
CA PHE A 122 -3.61 -12.64 -22.76
C PHE A 122 -3.87 -12.24 -21.32
N THR A 123 -3.84 -13.22 -20.41
CA THR A 123 -3.97 -13.01 -18.98
C THR A 123 -2.81 -13.60 -18.21
N ASP A 124 -2.43 -12.95 -17.11
CA ASP A 124 -1.54 -13.50 -16.10
C ASP A 124 -1.85 -12.96 -14.70
N LEU A 125 -1.21 -13.56 -13.69
CA LEU A 125 -1.16 -13.08 -12.32
C LEU A 125 0.23 -12.50 -12.05
N PHE A 126 0.40 -11.21 -12.32
CA PHE A 126 1.67 -10.51 -12.13
C PHE A 126 1.78 -10.01 -10.69
N TYR A 127 2.71 -10.60 -9.93
CA TYR A 127 2.81 -10.43 -8.47
C TYR A 127 1.48 -10.68 -7.74
N GLY A 128 0.65 -11.59 -8.26
CA GLY A 128 -0.67 -11.92 -7.71
C GLY A 128 -1.83 -11.12 -8.31
N GLY A 129 -1.57 -9.99 -8.99
CA GLY A 129 -2.61 -9.17 -9.60
C GLY A 129 -2.98 -9.64 -11.01
N LEU A 130 -4.27 -9.79 -11.30
CA LEU A 130 -4.76 -10.13 -12.64
C LEU A 130 -4.47 -8.99 -13.62
N ARG A 131 -3.80 -9.32 -14.73
CA ARG A 131 -3.66 -8.45 -15.89
C ARG A 131 -4.34 -9.05 -17.10
N ILE A 132 -4.90 -8.18 -17.94
CA ILE A 132 -5.47 -8.54 -19.24
C ILE A 132 -4.87 -7.60 -20.28
N GLY A 133 -4.28 -8.13 -21.35
CA GLY A 133 -3.65 -7.28 -22.36
C GLY A 133 -3.15 -8.06 -23.57
N SER A 134 -2.19 -7.51 -24.29
CA SER A 134 -1.56 -8.18 -25.43
C SER A 134 -0.37 -9.03 -24.99
N LEU A 135 0.02 -10.04 -25.77
CA LEU A 135 1.25 -10.77 -25.53
C LEU A 135 2.45 -9.84 -25.74
N ASN A 136 3.40 -9.91 -24.82
CA ASN A 136 4.70 -9.28 -24.94
C ASN A 136 5.78 -10.26 -24.47
N VAL A 137 7.04 -9.93 -24.74
CA VAL A 137 8.20 -10.71 -24.30
C VAL A 137 9.03 -9.82 -23.39
N SER A 138 9.35 -10.31 -22.20
CA SER A 138 10.22 -9.60 -21.25
C SER A 138 11.66 -9.52 -21.78
N ASN A 139 12.49 -8.68 -21.15
CA ASN A 139 13.91 -8.61 -21.50
C ASN A 139 14.67 -9.94 -21.31
N ALA A 140 14.13 -10.85 -20.49
CA ALA A 140 14.68 -12.19 -20.26
C ALA A 140 14.21 -13.22 -21.29
N GLY A 141 13.33 -12.85 -22.23
CA GLY A 141 12.75 -13.76 -23.21
C GLY A 141 11.45 -14.46 -22.75
N ASP A 142 11.01 -14.21 -21.51
CA ASP A 142 9.79 -14.82 -20.99
C ASP A 142 8.52 -14.14 -21.50
N PRO A 143 7.45 -14.88 -21.85
CA PRO A 143 6.18 -14.30 -22.24
C PRO A 143 5.52 -13.57 -21.06
N THR A 144 4.99 -12.37 -21.30
CA THR A 144 4.34 -11.52 -20.30
C THR A 144 3.19 -10.73 -20.92
N ILE A 145 2.42 -10.02 -20.10
CA ILE A 145 1.36 -9.12 -20.58
C ILE A 145 1.95 -7.75 -20.89
N GLY A 146 1.77 -7.33 -22.14
CA GLY A 146 2.06 -5.99 -22.62
C GLY A 146 0.80 -5.16 -22.86
N ARG A 147 1.04 -3.95 -23.38
CA ARG A 147 0.00 -2.97 -23.66
C ARG A 147 -0.81 -3.39 -24.88
N ILE A 148 -2.13 -3.24 -24.77
CA ILE A 148 -3.00 -3.25 -25.96
C ILE A 148 -2.68 -2.01 -26.79
N SER A 149 -2.52 -2.17 -28.10
CA SER A 149 -2.10 -1.09 -28.99
C SER A 149 -3.06 0.10 -28.96
N GLN A 150 -2.55 1.29 -29.30
CA GLN A 150 -3.38 2.50 -29.44
C GLN A 150 -4.54 2.33 -30.44
N ASN A 151 -4.38 1.46 -31.43
CA ASN A 151 -5.40 1.23 -32.46
C ASN A 151 -6.44 0.19 -32.03
N ASP A 152 -6.09 -0.70 -31.10
CA ASP A 152 -6.92 -1.85 -30.75
C ASP A 152 -7.62 -1.72 -29.39
N TYR A 153 -7.13 -0.88 -28.48
CA TYR A 153 -7.65 -0.86 -27.11
C TYR A 153 -9.14 -0.55 -27.02
N LYS A 154 -9.70 0.27 -27.93
CA LYS A 154 -11.16 0.53 -28.01
C LYS A 154 -11.97 -0.62 -28.60
N ASN A 155 -11.34 -1.55 -29.34
CA ASN A 155 -12.00 -2.78 -29.78
C ASN A 155 -12.14 -3.77 -28.60
N VAL A 156 -11.19 -3.72 -27.66
CA VAL A 156 -11.15 -4.58 -26.46
C VAL A 156 -11.98 -3.99 -25.33
N LEU A 157 -11.74 -2.71 -24.99
CA LEU A 157 -12.38 -1.96 -23.93
C LEU A 157 -13.51 -1.12 -24.52
N ASN A 158 -14.75 -1.50 -24.23
CA ASN A 158 -15.93 -0.87 -24.79
C ASN A 158 -16.67 -0.17 -23.66
N ALA A 159 -16.45 1.14 -23.52
CA ALA A 159 -17.12 1.97 -22.51
C ALA A 159 -18.64 1.98 -22.74
N SER A 160 -19.40 1.86 -21.65
CA SER A 160 -20.86 1.97 -21.68
C SER A 160 -21.32 3.37 -21.26
N CYS A 161 -22.62 3.64 -21.41
CA CYS A 161 -23.24 4.86 -20.90
C CYS A 161 -23.43 4.85 -19.37
N THR A 162 -23.17 3.71 -18.71
CA THR A 162 -23.39 3.58 -17.28
C THR A 162 -22.18 4.12 -16.51
N ILE A 163 -22.44 5.08 -15.61
CA ILE A 163 -21.47 5.57 -14.64
C ILE A 163 -22.09 5.44 -13.25
N VAL A 164 -21.42 4.74 -12.34
CA VAL A 164 -21.89 4.56 -10.96
C VAL A 164 -21.29 5.61 -10.03
N ASP A 165 -21.97 5.85 -8.90
CA ASP A 165 -21.42 6.69 -7.83
C ASP A 165 -20.11 6.07 -7.30
N LYS A 166 -19.07 6.90 -7.20
CA LYS A 166 -17.75 6.52 -6.67
C LYS A 166 -17.83 5.86 -5.29
N LYS A 167 -18.82 6.21 -4.47
CA LYS A 167 -19.05 5.61 -3.14
C LYS A 167 -19.34 4.12 -3.19
N LEU A 168 -19.90 3.61 -4.30
CA LEU A 168 -20.17 2.17 -4.48
C LEU A 168 -18.88 1.37 -4.76
N LEU A 169 -17.79 2.04 -5.10
CA LEU A 169 -16.52 1.41 -5.47
C LEU A 169 -15.50 1.41 -4.33
N VAL A 170 -15.58 2.40 -3.42
CA VAL A 170 -14.60 2.59 -2.35
C VAL A 170 -14.86 1.62 -1.21
N LYS A 171 -13.86 0.81 -0.85
CA LYS A 171 -13.86 0.02 0.38
C LYS A 171 -12.97 0.66 1.44
N LYS A 172 -13.54 1.04 2.59
CA LYS A 172 -12.78 1.54 3.73
C LYS A 172 -12.18 0.37 4.50
N ILE A 173 -10.87 0.38 4.71
CA ILE A 173 -10.13 -0.70 5.38
C ILE A 173 -8.94 -0.16 6.18
N SER A 174 -8.38 -0.99 7.07
CA SER A 174 -7.08 -0.74 7.70
C SER A 174 -5.92 -1.09 6.76
N ILE A 175 -4.69 -0.69 7.12
CA ILE A 175 -3.50 -1.16 6.38
C ILE A 175 -3.39 -2.68 6.48
N GLU A 176 -3.58 -3.25 7.65
CA GLU A 176 -3.51 -4.70 7.85
C GLU A 176 -4.44 -5.47 6.89
N GLU A 177 -5.68 -5.02 6.77
CA GLU A 177 -6.64 -5.62 5.85
C GLU A 177 -6.23 -5.44 4.40
N ALA A 178 -5.53 -4.35 4.05
CA ALA A 178 -5.07 -4.07 2.69
C ALA A 178 -3.94 -5.00 2.23
N LEU A 179 -3.15 -5.60 3.12
CA LEU A 179 -2.02 -6.47 2.78
C LEU A 179 -2.46 -7.89 2.35
N ASP A 180 -3.33 -7.97 1.34
CA ASP A 180 -3.95 -9.18 0.83
C ASP A 180 -4.13 -9.10 -0.70
N ASP A 181 -3.62 -10.11 -1.41
CA ASP A 181 -3.62 -10.17 -2.88
C ASP A 181 -5.04 -10.13 -3.47
N ASN A 182 -6.06 -10.57 -2.73
CA ASN A 182 -7.46 -10.48 -3.17
C ASN A 182 -7.97 -9.05 -3.34
N LYS A 183 -7.22 -8.04 -2.89
CA LYS A 183 -7.58 -6.61 -2.96
C LYS A 183 -6.79 -5.87 -4.04
N LEU A 184 -5.90 -6.54 -4.77
CA LEU A 184 -5.11 -5.90 -5.84
C LEU A 184 -6.00 -5.33 -6.93
N ASN A 185 -5.59 -4.18 -7.47
CA ASN A 185 -6.30 -3.37 -8.46
C ASN A 185 -7.68 -2.87 -8.01
N THR A 186 -8.00 -2.89 -6.70
CA THR A 186 -9.25 -2.32 -6.17
C THR A 186 -9.02 -0.95 -5.53
N LEU A 187 -10.08 -0.14 -5.51
CA LEU A 187 -10.14 1.17 -4.89
C LEU A 187 -10.42 1.04 -3.39
N ILE A 188 -9.41 1.33 -2.59
CA ILE A 188 -9.48 1.28 -1.14
C ILE A 188 -9.35 2.69 -0.55
N GLU A 189 -9.90 2.89 0.64
CA GLU A 189 -9.67 4.07 1.48
C GLU A 189 -9.09 3.61 2.81
N LEU A 190 -7.80 3.87 3.01
CA LEU A 190 -7.14 3.65 4.29
C LEU A 190 -7.60 4.71 5.27
N THR A 191 -7.87 4.28 6.49
CA THR A 191 -8.31 5.15 7.59
C THR A 191 -7.28 5.19 8.70
N ASP A 192 -7.22 6.31 9.42
CA ASP A 192 -6.32 6.49 10.58
C ASP A 192 -4.84 6.30 10.24
N VAL A 193 -4.47 6.75 9.04
CA VAL A 193 -3.09 6.71 8.54
C VAL A 193 -2.43 8.08 8.55
N GLU A 194 -1.12 8.08 8.63
CA GLU A 194 -0.25 9.25 8.53
C GLU A 194 1.00 8.88 7.72
N PHE A 195 1.65 9.86 7.07
CA PHE A 195 2.97 9.64 6.52
C PHE A 195 4.00 9.40 7.65
N THR A 196 4.97 8.51 7.40
CA THR A 196 6.10 8.32 8.32
C THR A 196 7.00 9.54 8.36
N GLU A 197 7.84 9.61 9.40
CA GLU A 197 8.73 10.74 9.69
C GLU A 197 9.68 11.04 8.51
N ALA A 198 10.10 10.02 7.76
CA ALA A 198 10.98 10.15 6.61
C ALA A 198 10.42 11.01 5.46
N ALA A 199 9.08 11.12 5.37
CA ALA A 199 8.43 11.91 4.33
C ALA A 199 8.11 13.34 4.79
N LEU A 200 8.11 13.65 6.10
CA LEU A 200 7.69 14.95 6.59
C LEU A 200 8.64 16.07 6.09
N GLY A 201 8.05 17.15 5.57
CA GLY A 201 8.79 18.24 4.93
C GLY A 201 9.39 17.89 3.57
N ARG A 202 9.08 16.71 3.01
CA ARG A 202 9.49 16.27 1.68
C ARG A 202 8.36 16.43 0.67
N HIS A 203 8.71 16.42 -0.61
CA HIS A 203 7.75 16.42 -1.71
C HIS A 203 7.21 15.01 -1.98
N TYR A 204 6.05 14.93 -2.64
CA TYR A 204 5.48 13.64 -3.04
C TYR A 204 6.42 12.83 -3.95
N PHE A 205 7.20 13.52 -4.78
CA PHE A 205 8.30 12.97 -5.54
C PHE A 205 9.61 13.70 -5.23
N GLU A 206 10.70 12.95 -5.06
CA GLU A 206 12.05 13.52 -4.99
C GLU A 206 13.01 12.66 -5.82
N GLU A 207 13.85 13.31 -6.63
CA GLU A 207 14.86 12.61 -7.44
C GLU A 207 15.84 11.82 -6.56
N THR A 208 16.13 12.32 -5.35
CA THR A 208 16.95 11.62 -4.35
C THR A 208 16.30 10.34 -3.80
N ASN A 209 15.00 10.16 -4.01
CA ASN A 209 14.23 8.95 -3.71
C ASN A 209 13.51 8.46 -4.98
N ASN A 210 14.23 8.38 -6.10
CA ASN A 210 13.70 7.91 -7.38
C ASN A 210 13.87 6.39 -7.53
N VAL A 211 12.75 5.68 -7.40
CA VAL A 211 12.61 4.24 -7.59
C VAL A 211 11.77 3.98 -8.84
N GLY A 212 12.44 4.00 -10.00
CA GLY A 212 11.82 3.68 -11.30
C GLY A 212 10.87 4.76 -11.82
N GLY A 213 11.28 6.04 -11.75
CA GLY A 213 10.48 7.19 -12.17
C GLY A 213 9.38 7.57 -11.16
N SER A 214 9.56 7.20 -9.90
CA SER A 214 8.58 7.44 -8.84
C SER A 214 9.24 7.43 -7.47
N THR A 215 8.61 8.05 -6.49
CA THR A 215 9.04 8.03 -5.10
C THR A 215 8.13 7.13 -4.26
N ASN A 216 8.75 6.36 -3.36
CA ASN A 216 8.05 5.54 -2.39
C ASN A 216 8.22 6.20 -1.01
N TRP A 217 7.12 6.70 -0.47
CA TRP A 217 6.98 7.03 0.95
C TRP A 217 6.23 5.90 1.67
N ASN A 218 6.11 5.96 2.99
CA ASN A 218 5.30 5.00 3.75
C ASN A 218 4.17 5.74 4.47
N LEU A 219 2.97 5.17 4.36
CA LEU A 219 1.88 5.44 5.29
C LEU A 219 1.98 4.47 6.46
N ARG A 220 1.62 4.93 7.65
CA ARG A 220 1.56 4.13 8.88
C ARG A 220 0.21 4.30 9.55
N ASP A 221 -0.36 3.22 10.07
CA ASP A 221 -1.56 3.25 10.90
C ASP A 221 -1.22 3.32 12.40
N LYS A 222 -2.23 3.47 13.26
CA LYS A 222 -2.06 3.54 14.72
C LYS A 222 -1.45 2.27 15.34
N THR A 223 -1.47 1.15 14.62
CA THR A 223 -0.95 -0.14 15.05
C THR A 223 0.45 -0.40 14.50
N GLY A 224 1.03 0.58 13.79
CA GLY A 224 2.36 0.55 13.21
C GLY A 224 2.50 -0.25 11.91
N ASN A 225 1.39 -0.77 11.35
CA ASN A 225 1.45 -1.35 10.01
C ASN A 225 1.80 -0.26 9.01
N GLN A 226 2.56 -0.62 7.99
CA GLN A 226 2.97 0.30 6.94
C GLN A 226 2.60 -0.23 5.56
N ILE A 227 2.36 0.70 4.65
CA ILE A 227 2.18 0.43 3.22
C ILE A 227 2.86 1.53 2.41
N ILE A 228 3.44 1.16 1.28
CA ILE A 228 4.10 2.12 0.40
C ILE A 228 3.05 3.03 -0.21
N PHE A 229 3.30 4.34 -0.15
CA PHE A 229 2.62 5.35 -0.94
C PHE A 229 3.52 5.73 -2.11
N ARG A 230 3.08 5.42 -3.33
CA ARG A 230 3.89 5.59 -4.53
C ARG A 230 3.39 6.76 -5.38
N THR A 231 4.29 7.68 -5.70
CA THR A 231 4.00 8.83 -6.57
C THR A 231 4.95 8.89 -7.75
N SER A 232 4.41 8.99 -8.97
CA SER A 232 5.18 9.23 -10.19
C SER A 232 5.78 10.63 -10.25
N SER A 233 6.95 10.76 -10.88
CA SER A 233 7.51 12.07 -11.23
C SER A 233 6.61 12.88 -12.17
N PHE A 234 5.71 12.21 -12.91
CA PHE A 234 4.77 12.84 -13.85
C PHE A 234 3.46 13.28 -13.18
N ALA A 235 3.27 12.99 -11.89
CA ALA A 235 2.06 13.40 -11.20
C ALA A 235 1.98 14.94 -11.12
N SER A 236 0.81 15.52 -11.37
CA SER A 236 0.59 16.98 -11.31
C SER A 236 0.89 17.59 -9.94
N PHE A 237 0.92 16.76 -8.90
CA PHE A 237 1.21 17.12 -7.50
C PHE A 237 2.58 16.63 -7.01
N SER A 238 3.45 16.13 -7.91
CA SER A 238 4.77 15.56 -7.58
C SER A 238 5.64 16.52 -6.76
N ASP A 239 5.69 17.79 -7.16
CA ASP A 239 6.48 18.86 -6.53
C ASP A 239 5.78 19.50 -5.32
N GLN A 240 4.68 18.92 -4.82
CA GLN A 240 4.00 19.43 -3.64
C GLN A 240 4.48 18.71 -2.38
N LEU A 241 4.51 19.42 -1.26
CA LEU A 241 4.84 18.80 0.03
C LEU A 241 3.80 17.75 0.42
N VAL A 242 4.26 16.64 0.98
CA VAL A 242 3.36 15.69 1.62
C VAL A 242 2.69 16.37 2.81
N PRO A 243 1.37 16.19 3.01
CA PRO A 243 0.67 16.84 4.10
C PRO A 243 1.08 16.21 5.44
N GLU A 244 1.29 17.07 6.43
CA GLU A 244 1.38 16.64 7.81
C GLU A 244 0.00 16.25 8.35
N GLY A 245 -0.02 15.52 9.47
CA GLY A 245 -1.25 15.07 10.11
C GLY A 245 -1.58 13.61 9.84
N SER A 246 -2.73 13.19 10.35
CA SER A 246 -3.32 11.88 10.11
C SER A 246 -4.71 12.04 9.49
N GLY A 247 -5.21 10.97 8.87
CA GLY A 247 -6.42 11.09 8.09
C GLY A 247 -6.75 9.86 7.27
N THR A 248 -7.17 10.11 6.04
CA THR A 248 -7.57 9.07 5.09
C THR A 248 -6.82 9.23 3.78
N VAL A 249 -6.46 8.09 3.18
CA VAL A 249 -5.86 8.06 1.86
C VAL A 249 -6.61 7.06 1.01
N ARG A 250 -7.11 7.52 -0.14
CA ARG A 250 -7.82 6.69 -1.12
C ARG A 250 -6.92 6.39 -2.30
N GLY A 251 -6.93 5.16 -2.79
CA GLY A 251 -6.10 4.81 -3.94
C GLY A 251 -6.30 3.39 -4.39
N ILE A 252 -5.56 3.01 -5.41
CA ILE A 252 -5.58 1.68 -5.98
C ILE A 252 -4.44 0.89 -5.34
N LEU A 253 -4.78 -0.28 -4.78
CA LEU A 253 -3.79 -1.20 -4.24
C LEU A 253 -3.08 -1.93 -5.38
N THR A 254 -1.76 -1.84 -5.42
CA THR A 254 -0.89 -2.54 -6.37
C THR A 254 0.19 -3.31 -5.62
N LYS A 255 0.97 -4.13 -6.32
CA LYS A 255 2.07 -4.90 -5.73
C LYS A 255 3.25 -5.02 -6.70
N PHE A 256 4.45 -4.88 -6.17
CA PHE A 256 5.71 -5.08 -6.89
C PHE A 256 6.60 -6.05 -6.11
N GLY A 257 6.86 -7.24 -6.65
CA GLY A 257 7.49 -8.32 -5.89
C GLY A 257 6.59 -8.71 -4.71
N SER A 258 7.07 -8.55 -3.48
CA SER A 258 6.30 -8.73 -2.25
C SER A 258 5.66 -7.45 -1.72
N ASP A 259 6.02 -6.29 -2.27
CA ASP A 259 5.71 -5.00 -1.66
C ASP A 259 4.36 -4.49 -2.14
N TYR A 260 3.42 -4.37 -1.20
CA TYR A 260 2.15 -3.69 -1.43
C TYR A 260 2.35 -2.18 -1.50
N GLN A 261 1.71 -1.58 -2.50
CA GLN A 261 1.83 -0.17 -2.83
C GLN A 261 0.44 0.41 -3.02
N MET A 262 0.26 1.66 -2.63
CA MET A 262 -0.92 2.43 -2.97
C MET A 262 -0.53 3.52 -3.96
N VAL A 263 -1.29 3.60 -5.06
CA VAL A 263 -1.19 4.67 -6.06
C VAL A 263 -2.49 5.47 -6.02
N ILE A 264 -2.39 6.75 -5.68
CA ILE A 264 -3.54 7.67 -5.67
C ILE A 264 -3.83 8.21 -7.07
N ARG A 265 -5.05 8.66 -7.34
CA ARG A 265 -5.37 9.25 -8.64
C ARG A 265 -4.97 10.71 -8.71
N SER A 266 -5.33 11.46 -7.68
CA SER A 266 -5.11 12.89 -7.55
C SER A 266 -4.84 13.25 -6.10
N LYS A 267 -4.35 14.47 -5.84
CA LYS A 267 -4.07 14.93 -4.47
C LYS A 267 -5.30 14.93 -3.57
N GLU A 268 -6.50 15.12 -4.12
CA GLU A 268 -7.77 15.11 -3.38
C GLU A 268 -8.07 13.76 -2.72
N ASP A 269 -7.43 12.69 -3.17
CA ASP A 269 -7.50 11.38 -2.52
C ASP A 269 -6.69 11.33 -1.20
N VAL A 270 -5.96 12.39 -0.83
CA VAL A 270 -5.19 12.51 0.42
C VAL A 270 -5.79 13.58 1.32
N VAL A 271 -6.34 13.18 2.46
CA VAL A 271 -6.95 14.09 3.45
C VAL A 271 -6.32 13.85 4.81
N MET A 272 -5.45 14.75 5.29
CA MET A 272 -4.67 14.60 6.54
C MET A 272 -4.99 15.67 7.60
N ASN A 273 -6.27 15.96 7.81
CA ASN A 273 -6.70 17.10 8.64
C ASN A 273 -6.70 16.84 10.17
N ARG A 274 -6.24 15.67 10.63
CA ARG A 274 -6.23 15.31 12.06
C ARG A 274 -4.81 15.33 12.61
N LYS A 275 -4.69 15.38 13.94
CA LYS A 275 -3.39 15.35 14.62
C LYS A 275 -2.66 14.01 14.35
N ARG A 276 -1.34 14.07 14.15
CA ARG A 276 -0.48 12.86 14.07
C ARG A 276 -0.53 12.06 15.37
N ASN A 277 -0.39 10.75 15.24
CA ASN A 277 -0.16 9.85 16.36
C ASN A 277 1.35 9.76 16.60
N VAL A 278 1.88 10.63 17.45
CA VAL A 278 3.32 10.65 17.74
C VAL A 278 3.64 9.59 18.80
N PRO A 279 4.53 8.61 18.51
CA PRO A 279 4.96 7.66 19.52
C PRO A 279 5.73 8.39 20.62
N PHE A 280 5.47 8.08 21.88
CA PHE A 280 6.23 8.64 22.99
C PHE A 280 7.54 7.89 23.24
N PHE A 281 7.69 6.70 22.64
CA PHE A 281 8.93 5.96 22.53
C PHE A 281 9.08 5.46 21.10
N ALA A 282 10.21 5.71 20.45
CA ALA A 282 10.52 5.23 19.12
C ALA A 282 12.00 4.88 19.01
N GLU A 283 12.30 3.75 18.35
CA GLU A 283 13.65 3.33 17.98
C GLU A 283 13.57 2.65 16.60
N ASP A 284 14.28 3.20 15.64
CA ASP A 284 14.32 2.77 14.24
C ASP A 284 15.69 2.21 13.84
N PHE A 285 16.64 2.14 14.78
CA PHE A 285 17.99 1.62 14.60
C PHE A 285 18.80 2.27 13.47
N GLN A 286 18.41 3.43 12.93
CA GLN A 286 19.13 4.04 11.81
C GLN A 286 20.52 4.57 12.20
N MET A 287 20.79 4.73 13.51
CA MET A 287 22.09 5.14 14.04
C MET A 287 23.05 3.98 14.32
N VAL A 288 22.65 2.73 14.08
CA VAL A 288 23.51 1.58 14.36
C VAL A 288 24.64 1.44 13.33
N LYS A 289 25.70 0.70 13.71
CA LYS A 289 26.78 0.34 12.79
C LYS A 289 26.51 -1.04 12.18
N ASN A 290 26.88 -1.21 10.91
CA ASN A 290 26.69 -2.50 10.23
C ASN A 290 27.60 -3.60 10.81
N ASN A 291 27.02 -4.78 11.03
CA ASN A 291 27.70 -6.04 11.30
C ASN A 291 28.55 -6.07 12.58
N VAL A 292 28.17 -5.31 13.61
CA VAL A 292 28.81 -5.31 14.94
C VAL A 292 27.86 -5.85 16.00
N ASN A 293 28.38 -6.15 17.21
CA ASN A 293 27.49 -6.46 18.33
C ASN A 293 26.59 -5.26 18.60
N PHE A 294 25.29 -5.51 18.77
CA PHE A 294 24.30 -4.48 18.98
C PHE A 294 24.67 -3.68 20.23
N THR A 295 24.80 -2.37 20.05
CA THR A 295 25.09 -1.42 21.13
C THR A 295 24.41 -0.09 20.80
N LEU A 296 23.46 0.30 21.64
CA LEU A 296 22.84 1.62 21.66
C LEU A 296 22.71 2.07 23.12
N PRO A 297 22.79 3.38 23.41
CA PRO A 297 22.65 3.88 24.77
C PRO A 297 21.37 3.38 25.47
N GLY A 298 21.52 2.82 26.67
CA GLY A 298 20.41 2.31 27.48
C GLY A 298 19.88 0.93 27.10
N TRP A 299 20.24 0.38 25.94
CA TRP A 299 19.87 -0.98 25.55
C TRP A 299 20.76 -2.01 26.24
N SER A 300 20.18 -3.16 26.63
CA SER A 300 20.94 -4.29 27.17
C SER A 300 20.94 -5.46 26.19
N ASN A 301 22.12 -5.99 25.86
CA ASN A 301 22.29 -7.14 24.98
C ASN A 301 22.88 -8.29 25.81
N ILE A 302 22.02 -9.22 26.24
CA ILE A 302 22.33 -10.19 27.30
C ILE A 302 22.23 -11.60 26.76
N VAL A 303 23.26 -12.42 27.03
CA VAL A 303 23.27 -13.85 26.71
C VAL A 303 22.85 -14.64 27.95
N GLU A 304 21.80 -15.44 27.83
CA GLU A 304 21.39 -16.38 28.88
C GLU A 304 22.03 -17.76 28.67
N LYS A 305 22.10 -18.23 27.42
CA LYS A 305 22.72 -19.51 27.06
C LYS A 305 23.65 -19.36 25.85
N ALA A 306 24.76 -20.10 25.86
CA ALA A 306 25.87 -20.03 24.91
C ALA A 306 26.67 -18.72 25.03
N SER A 307 27.02 -18.07 23.92
CA SER A 307 27.96 -16.93 23.93
C SER A 307 27.66 -15.84 22.90
N LYS A 308 26.67 -16.02 22.03
CA LYS A 308 26.41 -15.09 20.92
C LYS A 308 25.47 -13.97 21.35
N LEU A 309 25.79 -12.76 20.92
CA LEU A 309 25.03 -11.53 21.16
C LEU A 309 24.20 -11.15 19.94
N TRP A 310 23.16 -10.34 20.15
CA TRP A 310 22.47 -9.64 19.07
C TRP A 310 23.46 -8.77 18.30
N LYS A 311 23.29 -8.68 17.00
CA LYS A 311 24.07 -7.82 16.11
C LYS A 311 23.23 -6.67 15.61
N SER A 312 23.86 -5.54 15.34
CA SER A 312 23.29 -4.52 14.48
C SER A 312 23.73 -4.74 13.05
N MET A 313 22.81 -4.56 12.11
CA MET A 313 23.04 -4.71 10.68
C MET A 313 22.56 -3.45 9.96
N VAL A 314 23.19 -3.11 8.83
CA VAL A 314 22.69 -2.09 7.91
C VAL A 314 22.68 -2.69 6.52
N TYR A 315 21.51 -2.77 5.91
CA TYR A 315 21.32 -3.33 4.57
C TYR A 315 20.37 -2.44 3.77
N GLY A 316 20.75 -2.09 2.53
CA GLY A 316 19.95 -1.20 1.68
C GLY A 316 19.70 0.18 2.30
N GLY A 317 20.58 0.64 3.20
CA GLY A 317 20.41 1.88 3.96
C GLY A 317 19.54 1.77 5.21
N ASN A 318 18.91 0.62 5.46
CA ASN A 318 18.10 0.39 6.67
C ASN A 318 18.92 -0.26 7.79
N GLY A 319 18.94 0.35 8.97
CA GLY A 319 19.51 -0.23 10.19
C GLY A 319 18.51 -1.13 10.92
N TYR A 320 18.95 -2.26 11.48
CA TYR A 320 18.10 -3.15 12.30
C TYR A 320 18.91 -4.02 13.26
N ALA A 321 18.23 -4.62 14.24
CA ALA A 321 18.82 -5.64 15.13
C ALA A 321 18.58 -7.05 14.56
N GLU A 322 19.59 -7.92 14.59
CA GLU A 322 19.51 -9.29 14.08
C GLU A 322 20.12 -10.29 15.07
N PHE A 323 19.50 -11.45 15.21
CA PHE A 323 20.12 -12.62 15.84
C PHE A 323 19.99 -13.84 14.94
N ASN A 324 21.05 -14.64 14.87
CA ASN A 324 21.07 -15.94 14.22
C ASN A 324 22.03 -16.90 14.93
N THR A 325 21.88 -18.21 14.77
CA THR A 325 22.78 -19.21 15.39
C THR A 325 23.98 -19.62 14.54
N THR A 326 24.19 -18.98 13.38
CA THR A 326 25.32 -19.28 12.50
C THR A 326 26.65 -19.19 13.25
N SER A 327 27.53 -20.15 13.00
CA SER A 327 28.85 -20.31 13.65
C SER A 327 28.82 -20.65 15.15
N THR A 328 27.68 -21.08 15.69
CA THR A 328 27.61 -21.69 17.02
C THR A 328 27.47 -23.21 16.90
N THR A 329 27.99 -23.95 17.88
CA THR A 329 27.83 -25.41 18.02
C THR A 329 26.95 -25.79 19.21
N ALA A 330 26.40 -24.79 19.91
CA ALA A 330 25.57 -24.99 21.08
C ALA A 330 24.22 -25.62 20.68
N ALA A 331 23.74 -26.55 21.52
CA ALA A 331 22.43 -27.15 21.34
C ALA A 331 21.29 -26.13 21.48
N GLU A 332 21.52 -25.08 22.26
CA GLU A 332 20.54 -24.04 22.56
C GLU A 332 21.28 -22.70 22.73
N ASN A 333 20.79 -21.67 22.05
CA ASN A 333 21.24 -20.29 22.16
C ASN A 333 20.04 -19.47 22.64
N ILE A 334 20.21 -18.74 23.74
CA ILE A 334 19.20 -17.81 24.24
C ILE A 334 19.86 -16.47 24.50
N ALA A 335 19.33 -15.43 23.83
CA ALA A 335 19.80 -14.07 24.00
C ALA A 335 18.63 -13.08 24.02
N TRP A 336 18.82 -12.00 24.77
CA TRP A 336 17.81 -11.01 25.07
C TRP A 336 18.32 -9.63 24.67
N LEU A 337 17.53 -8.93 23.86
CA LEU A 337 17.74 -7.52 23.55
C LEU A 337 16.69 -6.70 24.27
N VAL A 338 17.09 -6.06 25.37
CA VAL A 338 16.20 -5.32 26.27
C VAL A 338 16.28 -3.83 25.94
N SER A 339 15.12 -3.19 25.76
CA SER A 339 15.01 -1.75 25.56
C SER A 339 15.59 -0.97 26.76
N PRO A 340 15.85 0.33 26.60
CA PRO A 340 15.97 1.25 27.72
C PRO A 340 14.70 1.26 28.57
N LYS A 341 14.79 1.92 29.73
CA LYS A 341 13.64 2.20 30.59
C LYS A 341 12.66 3.14 29.89
N ILE A 342 11.40 2.73 29.77
CA ILE A 342 10.33 3.49 29.09
C ILE A 342 9.31 3.95 30.15
N ASN A 343 9.10 5.25 30.26
CA ASN A 343 8.18 5.84 31.22
C ASN A 343 6.76 5.96 30.64
N MET A 344 5.83 5.21 31.23
CA MET A 344 4.42 5.11 30.84
C MET A 344 3.50 5.99 31.70
N THR A 345 4.00 6.66 32.75
CA THR A 345 3.16 7.28 33.80
C THR A 345 2.15 8.30 33.29
N SER A 346 2.46 9.00 32.20
CA SER A 346 1.58 10.03 31.62
C SER A 346 0.78 9.54 30.42
N TYR A 347 0.73 8.23 30.16
CA TYR A 347 0.09 7.67 28.98
C TYR A 347 -0.93 6.60 29.36
N LYS A 348 -2.08 6.64 28.69
CA LYS A 348 -3.16 5.64 28.76
C LYS A 348 -3.30 4.95 27.40
N ASN A 349 -4.01 3.82 27.38
CA ASN A 349 -4.31 3.08 26.15
C ASN A 349 -3.04 2.82 25.32
N ALA A 350 -1.94 2.47 26.01
CA ALA A 350 -0.66 2.37 25.34
C ALA A 350 -0.62 1.15 24.42
N VAL A 351 -0.06 1.32 23.23
CA VAL A 351 0.08 0.26 22.22
C VAL A 351 1.52 0.20 21.76
N LEU A 352 2.11 -0.99 21.85
CA LEU A 352 3.40 -1.32 21.24
C LEU A 352 3.18 -1.81 19.81
N SER A 353 4.07 -1.40 18.93
CA SER A 353 4.25 -1.97 17.61
C SER A 353 5.73 -2.06 17.28
N PHE A 354 6.13 -3.08 16.54
CA PHE A 354 7.46 -3.22 15.96
C PHE A 354 7.36 -3.97 14.64
N ARG A 355 8.44 -3.99 13.87
CA ARG A 355 8.55 -4.82 12.68
C ARG A 355 9.57 -5.92 12.89
N SER A 356 9.30 -7.07 12.29
CA SER A 356 10.24 -8.19 12.28
C SER A 356 10.27 -8.89 10.94
N ALA A 357 11.43 -9.44 10.61
CA ALA A 357 11.67 -10.23 9.41
C ALA A 357 12.45 -11.49 9.76
N GLN A 358 12.47 -12.45 8.85
CA GLN A 358 13.27 -13.65 8.98
C GLN A 358 14.15 -13.85 7.74
N HIS A 359 15.26 -14.57 7.89
CA HIS A 359 15.86 -15.25 6.75
C HIS A 359 16.49 -16.58 7.18
N ASP A 360 16.66 -17.48 6.22
CA ASP A 360 17.27 -18.80 6.41
C ASP A 360 16.57 -19.73 7.41
N LEU A 361 15.32 -19.46 7.81
CA LEU A 361 14.50 -20.42 8.54
C LEU A 361 14.36 -21.72 7.73
N LYS A 362 14.39 -22.86 8.43
CA LYS A 362 14.19 -24.20 7.85
C LYS A 362 12.85 -24.83 8.25
N MET A 363 12.30 -24.41 9.38
CA MET A 363 10.99 -24.82 9.88
C MET A 363 10.46 -23.81 10.88
N ASP A 364 9.14 -23.76 11.04
CA ASP A 364 8.50 -23.04 12.15
C ASP A 364 8.56 -23.91 13.41
N SER A 365 9.19 -23.40 14.48
CA SER A 365 9.36 -24.14 15.73
C SER A 365 9.50 -23.20 16.92
N PRO A 366 8.90 -23.50 18.09
CA PRO A 366 9.13 -22.73 19.31
C PRO A 366 10.59 -22.83 19.80
N LEU A 367 11.37 -23.78 19.27
CA LEU A 367 12.80 -23.93 19.57
C LEU A 367 13.71 -23.13 18.62
N ASN A 368 13.12 -22.41 17.66
CA ASN A 368 13.77 -21.42 16.79
C ASN A 368 12.82 -20.24 16.59
N ALA A 369 12.76 -19.35 17.57
CA ALA A 369 11.71 -18.35 17.68
C ALA A 369 12.23 -16.98 18.13
N LEU A 370 11.56 -15.94 17.65
CA LEU A 370 11.56 -14.61 18.22
C LEU A 370 10.35 -14.46 19.13
N GLU A 371 10.56 -13.99 20.35
CA GLU A 371 9.51 -13.72 21.32
C GLU A 371 9.65 -12.30 21.86
N VAL A 372 8.52 -11.70 22.27
CA VAL A 372 8.49 -10.37 22.89
C VAL A 372 7.86 -10.42 24.27
N TYR A 373 8.48 -9.73 25.22
CA TYR A 373 8.00 -9.64 26.60
C TYR A 373 8.07 -8.21 27.11
N VAL A 374 7.37 -7.97 28.21
CA VAL A 374 7.45 -6.75 29.01
C VAL A 374 7.78 -7.06 30.47
N SER A 375 8.55 -6.19 31.10
CA SER A 375 8.86 -6.25 32.53
C SER A 375 8.80 -4.86 33.17
N THR A 376 8.30 -4.80 34.41
CA THR A 376 8.28 -3.61 35.26
C THR A 376 9.40 -3.58 36.31
N ASN A 377 10.16 -4.67 36.44
CA ASN A 377 11.16 -4.84 37.52
C ASN A 377 12.56 -5.26 37.03
N PHE A 378 12.83 -5.24 35.72
CA PHE A 378 14.18 -5.47 35.21
C PHE A 378 15.16 -4.40 35.71
N ASP A 379 16.30 -4.85 36.23
CA ASP A 379 17.31 -4.01 36.90
C ASP A 379 18.34 -3.40 35.94
N GLY A 380 18.28 -3.72 34.65
CA GLY A 380 19.23 -3.26 33.63
C GLY A 380 20.37 -4.24 33.36
N SER A 381 20.46 -5.38 34.06
CA SER A 381 21.62 -6.28 33.96
C SER A 381 21.29 -7.76 33.98
N ASN A 382 20.28 -8.20 34.73
CA ASN A 382 20.02 -9.63 34.95
C ASN A 382 18.61 -10.04 34.54
N VAL A 383 18.52 -10.70 33.39
CA VAL A 383 17.24 -11.16 32.82
C VAL A 383 16.56 -12.27 33.64
N THR A 384 17.29 -13.04 34.45
CA THR A 384 16.71 -14.17 35.20
C THR A 384 16.08 -13.75 36.54
N LYS A 385 16.38 -12.53 37.01
CA LYS A 385 15.77 -11.95 38.23
C LYS A 385 14.52 -11.12 37.94
N ALA A 386 14.30 -10.75 36.68
CA ALA A 386 13.15 -9.97 36.27
C ALA A 386 11.92 -10.86 36.02
N ASN A 387 10.74 -10.29 36.26
CA ASN A 387 9.47 -10.91 35.91
C ASN A 387 9.10 -10.48 34.49
N TRP A 388 8.95 -11.46 33.59
CA TRP A 388 8.61 -11.23 32.20
C TRP A 388 7.19 -11.71 31.89
N LYS A 389 6.36 -10.81 31.36
CA LYS A 389 5.07 -11.17 30.79
C LYS A 389 5.22 -11.27 29.28
N LYS A 390 4.93 -12.45 28.71
CA LYS A 390 4.93 -12.64 27.26
C LYS A 390 3.82 -11.82 26.64
N LEU A 391 4.14 -11.13 25.55
CA LEU A 391 3.21 -10.35 24.75
C LEU A 391 2.83 -11.15 23.50
N GLU A 392 1.57 -11.06 23.10
CA GLU A 392 1.10 -11.66 21.85
C GLU A 392 1.40 -10.72 20.69
N ALA A 393 2.11 -11.22 19.69
CA ALA A 393 2.55 -10.47 18.53
C ALA A 393 2.58 -11.39 17.30
N LYS A 394 2.45 -10.78 16.12
CA LYS A 394 2.71 -11.45 14.85
C LYS A 394 4.22 -11.49 14.59
N PHE A 395 4.70 -12.66 14.21
CA PHE A 395 6.10 -12.89 13.88
C PHE A 395 6.22 -13.53 12.49
N PRO A 396 7.33 -13.27 11.77
CA PRO A 396 7.59 -13.90 10.49
C PRO A 396 7.73 -15.41 10.68
N SER A 397 7.15 -16.15 9.75
CA SER A 397 7.21 -17.61 9.64
C SER A 397 8.06 -18.03 8.45
N LEU A 398 8.22 -19.34 8.25
CA LEU A 398 8.84 -19.92 7.06
C LEU A 398 8.16 -19.46 5.76
N SER A 399 6.85 -19.19 5.79
CA SER A 399 6.10 -18.68 4.64
C SER A 399 6.29 -17.18 4.38
N THR A 400 6.83 -16.44 5.34
CA THR A 400 7.16 -15.01 5.14
C THR A 400 8.39 -14.92 4.23
N PRO A 401 8.37 -14.13 3.14
CA PRO A 401 9.54 -13.99 2.26
C PRO A 401 10.79 -13.55 3.03
N PRO A 402 11.98 -14.08 2.70
CA PRO A 402 13.20 -13.70 3.39
C PRO A 402 13.47 -12.20 3.36
N ARG A 403 13.81 -11.63 4.52
CA ARG A 403 14.04 -10.19 4.76
C ARG A 403 12.83 -9.28 4.54
N ALA A 404 11.63 -9.83 4.32
CA ALA A 404 10.40 -9.04 4.29
C ALA A 404 9.96 -8.71 5.71
N PHE A 405 10.00 -7.42 6.07
CA PHE A 405 9.55 -6.93 7.36
C PHE A 405 8.03 -6.87 7.43
N ILE A 406 7.46 -7.65 8.34
CA ILE A 406 6.04 -7.61 8.70
C ILE A 406 5.84 -6.87 10.03
N SER A 407 4.65 -6.34 10.24
CA SER A 407 4.25 -5.70 11.49
C SER A 407 3.91 -6.72 12.57
N SER A 408 4.20 -6.39 13.83
CA SER A 408 3.77 -7.16 15.00
C SER A 408 2.26 -7.15 15.22
N GLY A 409 1.54 -6.23 14.57
CA GLY A 409 0.19 -5.83 14.96
C GLY A 409 0.19 -4.92 16.19
N ALA A 410 -1.00 -4.53 16.64
CA ALA A 410 -1.19 -3.77 17.88
C ALA A 410 -1.02 -4.66 19.11
N ILE A 411 -0.02 -4.38 19.92
CA ILE A 411 0.21 -5.07 21.18
C ILE A 411 -0.26 -4.17 22.32
N ASP A 412 -1.32 -4.60 23.01
CA ASP A 412 -1.91 -3.84 24.11
C ASP A 412 -0.97 -3.78 25.33
N LEU A 413 -0.62 -2.55 25.72
CA LEU A 413 0.14 -2.23 26.92
C LEU A 413 -0.69 -1.39 27.93
N SER A 414 -2.01 -1.27 27.74
CA SER A 414 -2.89 -0.45 28.58
C SER A 414 -2.88 -0.86 30.06
N ALA A 415 -2.53 -2.11 30.38
CA ALA A 415 -2.42 -2.62 31.73
C ALA A 415 -1.15 -2.15 32.48
N TYR A 416 -0.19 -1.52 31.80
CA TYR A 416 1.09 -1.13 32.38
C TYR A 416 1.14 0.37 32.69
N SER A 417 1.77 0.71 33.81
CA SER A 417 2.07 2.08 34.22
C SER A 417 3.46 2.15 34.85
N GLY A 418 3.97 3.35 35.07
CA GLY A 418 5.33 3.52 35.60
C GLY A 418 6.39 3.18 34.56
N ASN A 419 7.51 2.61 35.01
CA ASN A 419 8.62 2.27 34.13
C ASN A 419 8.52 0.82 33.65
N ILE A 420 8.61 0.62 32.34
CA ILE A 420 8.67 -0.71 31.72
C ILE A 420 9.94 -0.88 30.90
N HIS A 421 10.25 -2.13 30.57
CA HIS A 421 11.18 -2.51 29.51
C HIS A 421 10.47 -3.49 28.56
N ILE A 422 10.68 -3.31 27.26
CA ILE A 422 10.30 -4.27 26.23
C ILE A 422 11.54 -5.09 25.89
N VAL A 423 11.39 -6.39 25.70
CA VAL A 423 12.51 -7.27 25.34
C VAL A 423 12.16 -8.16 24.16
N PHE A 424 13.16 -8.34 23.29
CA PHE A 424 13.15 -9.31 22.21
C PHE A 424 14.06 -10.47 22.61
N LYS A 425 13.46 -11.66 22.74
CA LYS A 425 14.17 -12.89 23.10
C LYS A 425 14.30 -13.76 21.87
N TYR A 426 15.51 -14.18 21.56
CA TYR A 426 15.78 -15.20 20.54
C TYR A 426 16.03 -16.55 21.22
N ILE A 427 15.47 -17.61 20.63
CA ILE A 427 15.75 -19.01 20.95
C ILE A 427 16.14 -19.70 19.64
N GLY A 428 17.21 -20.50 19.63
CA GLY A 428 17.61 -21.29 18.45
C GLY A 428 18.70 -22.30 18.75
N SER A 429 19.02 -23.17 17.79
CA SER A 429 20.14 -24.13 17.91
C SER A 429 21.23 -23.82 16.92
N GLY A 430 22.50 -24.03 17.29
CA GLY A 430 23.61 -24.12 16.34
C GLY A 430 24.03 -25.55 16.04
N LYS A 431 23.67 -26.49 16.92
CA LYS A 431 23.92 -27.92 16.77
C LYS A 431 22.91 -28.56 15.82
N ASP A 432 21.62 -28.33 16.05
CA ASP A 432 20.54 -28.76 15.17
C ASP A 432 20.35 -27.75 14.05
N LYS A 433 20.79 -28.10 12.84
CA LYS A 433 20.75 -27.22 11.67
C LYS A 433 19.34 -26.96 11.15
N THR A 434 18.35 -27.75 11.56
CA THR A 434 16.94 -27.51 11.23
C THR A 434 16.35 -26.37 12.08
N LEU A 435 16.95 -26.09 13.24
CA LEU A 435 16.58 -25.01 14.15
C LEU A 435 17.52 -23.79 14.00
N ASN A 436 18.16 -23.66 12.84
CA ASN A 436 18.88 -22.47 12.43
C ASN A 436 17.94 -21.46 11.77
N GLY A 437 18.39 -20.20 11.75
CA GLY A 437 17.79 -19.11 11.00
C GLY A 437 18.02 -17.80 11.73
N ALA A 438 17.61 -16.71 11.10
CA ALA A 438 17.76 -15.38 11.63
C ALA A 438 16.41 -14.70 11.81
N PHE A 439 16.30 -13.94 12.88
CA PHE A 439 15.21 -12.99 13.08
C PHE A 439 15.78 -11.58 13.17
N MET A 440 15.08 -10.64 12.55
CA MET A 440 15.37 -9.22 12.53
C MET A 440 14.29 -8.46 13.30
N VAL A 441 14.66 -7.39 13.98
CA VAL A 441 13.75 -6.47 14.69
C VAL A 441 14.08 -5.05 14.31
N ASP A 442 13.05 -4.25 14.05
CA ASP A 442 13.16 -2.86 13.63
C ASP A 442 11.89 -2.07 14.01
N ASP A 443 11.94 -0.74 13.85
CA ASP A 443 10.78 0.15 13.83
C ASP A 443 9.91 0.11 15.11
N ILE A 444 10.55 0.01 16.29
CA ILE A 444 9.91 -0.18 17.58
C ILE A 444 9.28 1.13 18.04
N LYS A 445 7.97 1.11 18.27
CA LYS A 445 7.17 2.30 18.61
C LYS A 445 6.17 2.01 19.72
N ILE A 446 6.02 2.93 20.65
CA ILE A 446 4.94 2.92 21.64
C ILE A 446 4.14 4.21 21.55
N PHE A 447 2.85 4.06 21.33
CA PHE A 447 1.86 5.13 21.27
C PHE A 447 1.01 5.12 22.54
N GLY A 448 0.44 6.26 22.90
CA GLY A 448 -0.44 6.38 24.05
C GLY A 448 -1.10 7.76 24.13
N GLU A 449 -2.23 7.81 24.82
CA GLU A 449 -3.02 9.03 25.02
C GLU A 449 -2.57 9.71 26.32
N LYS A 450 -2.28 11.01 26.26
CA LYS A 450 -1.97 11.79 27.47
C LYS A 450 -3.22 12.21 28.22
#